data_AF-A0A1I7F3H4-F1
#
_entry.id   AF-A0A1I7F3H4-F1
#
_cell.length_a   1.000
_cell.length_b   1.000
_cell.length_c   1.000
_cell.angle_alpha   90.00
_cell.angle_beta   90.00
_cell.angle_gamma   90.00
#
_symmetry.space_group_name_H-M   'P 1'
#
loop_
_entity.id
_entity.type
_entity.pdbx_description
1 polymer ?
#
loop_
_entity_poly.entity_id
_entity_poly.type
_entity_poly.pdbx_seq_one_letter_code
_entity_poly.pdbx_strand_id
1 'polypeptide(L)'
;MSQPQMERPAELMVWHGARAAPGPRETRRYPTLRAALAAAVAAEDPEALPWIVTEDGAVLSPHWIDEHAPRSVARPVRLSS
;
A
#
# COMPACT_ATOMS: atom_id res chain seq x y z
N MET A 1 5.43 -13.12 2.90
CA MET A 1 4.26 -13.29 3.81
C MET A 1 3.67 -14.68 3.62
N SER A 2 3.21 -15.32 4.70
CA SER A 2 2.52 -16.63 4.59
C SER A 2 1.04 -16.46 4.26
N GLN A 3 0.42 -17.47 3.65
CA GLN A 3 -1.02 -17.46 3.32
C GLN A 3 -1.95 -17.09 4.49
N PRO A 4 -1.80 -17.65 5.72
CA PRO A 4 -2.64 -17.26 6.83
C PRO A 4 -2.46 -15.79 7.25
N GLN A 5 -1.27 -15.20 7.06
CA GLN A 5 -1.05 -13.77 7.35
C GLN A 5 -1.73 -12.87 6.32
N MET A 6 -1.88 -13.34 5.07
CA MET A 6 -2.56 -12.58 4.01
C MET A 6 -4.06 -12.41 4.27
N GLU A 7 -4.67 -13.30 5.08
CA GLU A 7 -6.09 -13.28 5.43
C GLU A 7 -6.41 -12.56 6.73
N ARG A 8 -5.39 -12.03 7.41
CA ARG A 8 -5.60 -11.22 8.60
C ARG A 8 -5.93 -9.77 8.25
N PRO A 9 -6.71 -9.06 9.08
CA PRO A 9 -6.99 -7.64 8.91
C PRO A 9 -5.73 -6.80 8.72
N ALA A 10 -5.87 -5.71 7.99
CA ALA A 10 -4.80 -4.74 7.79
C ALA A 10 -5.38 -3.34 7.58
N GLU A 11 -4.61 -2.33 7.92
CA GLU A 11 -4.94 -0.93 7.71
C GLU A 11 -4.06 -0.36 6.60
N LEU A 12 -4.69 0.20 5.57
CA LEU A 12 -4.02 0.97 4.52
C LEU A 12 -4.07 2.45 4.89
N MET A 13 -2.93 3.09 4.82
CA MET A 13 -2.77 4.53 4.96
C MET A 13 -2.14 5.08 3.69
N VAL A 14 -2.68 6.19 3.17
CA VAL A 14 -2.19 6.81 1.92
C VAL A 14 -1.78 8.25 2.19
N TRP A 15 -0.55 8.57 1.83
CA TRP A 15 -0.01 9.93 1.76
C TRP A 15 0.06 10.37 0.30
N HIS A 16 -0.07 11.66 0.02
CA HIS A 16 0.08 12.20 -1.33
C HIS A 16 1.17 13.27 -1.33
N GLY A 17 2.21 13.10 -2.16
CA GLY A 17 3.11 14.14 -2.68
C GLY A 17 3.90 14.99 -1.68
N ALA A 18 4.96 15.67 -2.17
CA ALA A 18 6.08 16.25 -1.40
C ALA A 18 5.74 17.32 -0.33
N ARG A 19 4.45 17.68 -0.17
CA ARG A 19 3.95 18.60 0.84
C ARG A 19 2.80 17.97 1.60
N ALA A 20 3.02 16.75 2.09
CA ALA A 20 2.11 16.13 3.03
C ALA A 20 2.04 17.03 4.28
N ALA A 21 0.85 17.57 4.55
CA ALA A 21 0.48 17.99 5.90
C ALA A 21 0.78 16.84 6.88
N PRO A 22 1.01 17.09 8.17
CA PRO A 22 1.33 16.03 9.11
C PRO A 22 0.23 14.95 9.12
N GLY A 23 0.51 13.77 8.57
CA GLY A 23 -0.35 12.59 8.62
C GLY A 23 -0.83 12.03 7.26
N PRO A 24 -1.41 10.82 7.26
CA PRO A 24 -2.04 10.25 6.07
C PRO A 24 -3.28 11.05 5.68
N ARG A 25 -3.53 11.17 4.38
CA ARG A 25 -4.76 11.81 3.87
C ARG A 25 -5.95 10.85 3.87
N GLU A 26 -5.68 9.56 3.72
CA GLU A 26 -6.66 8.51 3.79
C GLU A 26 -6.15 7.39 4.67
N THR A 27 -7.01 6.90 5.56
CA THR A 27 -6.80 5.68 6.33
C THR A 27 -8.04 4.80 6.18
N ARG A 28 -7.84 3.55 5.77
CA ARG A 28 -8.92 2.57 5.62
C ARG A 28 -8.50 1.19 6.11
N ARG A 29 -9.32 0.61 6.98
CA ARG A 29 -9.16 -0.77 7.44
C ARG A 29 -9.82 -1.74 6.47
N TYR A 30 -9.10 -2.81 6.15
CA TYR A 30 -9.55 -3.91 5.32
C TYR A 30 -9.64 -5.20 6.13
N PRO A 31 -10.59 -6.10 5.79
CA PRO A 31 -10.73 -7.38 6.48
C PRO A 31 -9.54 -8.32 6.23
N THR A 32 -8.76 -8.12 5.16
CA THR A 32 -7.58 -8.91 4.84
C THR A 32 -6.43 -8.05 4.31
N LEU A 33 -5.18 -8.45 4.59
CA LEU A 33 -3.97 -7.88 4.00
C LEU A 33 -4.00 -7.97 2.48
N ARG A 34 -4.54 -9.05 1.91
CA ARG A 34 -4.71 -9.18 0.46
C ARG A 34 -5.59 -8.07 -0.12
N ALA A 35 -6.70 -7.74 0.54
CA ALA A 35 -7.58 -6.65 0.09
C ALA A 35 -6.91 -5.28 0.22
N ALA A 36 -6.17 -5.05 1.31
CA ALA A 36 -5.39 -3.82 1.47
C ALA A 36 -4.33 -3.65 0.37
N LEU A 37 -3.61 -4.73 0.01
CA LEU A 37 -2.63 -4.71 -1.09
C LEU A 37 -3.29 -4.42 -2.44
N ALA A 38 -4.43 -5.04 -2.73
CA ALA A 38 -5.18 -4.80 -3.96
C ALA A 38 -5.64 -3.33 -4.07
N ALA A 39 -6.09 -2.74 -2.96
CA ALA A 39 -6.47 -1.32 -2.93
C ALA A 39 -5.26 -0.39 -3.07
N ALA A 40 -4.11 -0.74 -2.47
CA ALA A 40 -2.89 0.05 -2.56
C ALA A 40 -2.37 0.18 -4.01
N VAL A 41 -2.51 -0.87 -4.83
CA VAL A 41 -2.12 -0.84 -6.25
C VAL A 41 -3.19 -0.26 -7.17
N ALA A 42 -4.44 -0.17 -6.70
CA ALA A 42 -5.52 0.47 -7.43
C ALA A 42 -5.48 2.01 -7.33
N ALA A 43 -4.60 2.57 -6.48
CA ALA A 43 -4.40 4.00 -6.39
C ALA A 43 -3.85 4.54 -7.73
N GLU A 44 -4.67 5.32 -8.44
CA GLU A 44 -4.32 5.91 -9.73
C GLU A 44 -3.34 7.09 -9.62
N ASP A 45 -3.22 7.66 -8.42
CA ASP A 45 -2.34 8.80 -8.17
C ASP A 45 -0.86 8.38 -8.11
N PRO A 46 0.01 8.88 -9.00
CA PRO A 46 1.42 8.50 -9.02
C PRO A 46 2.19 9.05 -7.82
N GLU A 47 1.68 10.07 -7.14
CA GLU A 47 2.26 10.65 -5.93
C GLU A 47 1.76 9.98 -4.64
N ALA A 48 0.88 8.97 -4.76
CA ALA A 48 0.41 8.20 -3.63
C ALA A 48 1.52 7.34 -3.06
N LEU A 49 1.72 7.48 -1.74
CA LEU A 49 2.65 6.70 -0.95
C LEU A 49 1.81 5.84 0.00
N PRO A 50 1.39 4.62 -0.41
CA PRO A 50 0.63 3.72 0.44
C PRO A 50 1.52 3.02 1.46
N TRP A 51 1.06 2.93 2.70
CA TRP A 51 1.65 2.09 3.74
C TRP A 51 0.58 1.19 4.32
N ILE A 52 0.95 -0.03 4.70
CA ILE A 52 0.01 -0.97 5.32
C ILE A 52 0.51 -1.36 6.71
N VAL A 53 -0.34 -1.25 7.72
CA VAL A 53 -0.11 -1.85 9.04
C VAL A 53 -0.90 -3.15 9.12
N THR A 54 -0.20 -4.25 9.32
CA THR A 54 -0.82 -5.56 9.52
C THR A 54 -1.40 -5.69 10.93
N GLU A 55 -2.31 -6.63 11.16
CA GLU A 55 -2.83 -6.94 12.49
C GLU A 55 -1.73 -7.22 13.54
N ASP A 56 -0.62 -7.82 13.13
CA ASP A 56 0.53 -8.13 14.00
C ASP A 56 1.40 -6.89 14.31
N GLY A 57 1.05 -5.73 13.73
CA GLY A 57 1.79 -4.47 13.90
C GLY A 57 2.95 -4.28 12.93
N ALA A 58 3.20 -5.21 12.01
CA ALA A 58 4.21 -5.02 10.97
C ALA A 58 3.78 -3.88 10.02
N VAL A 59 4.72 -2.99 9.72
CA VAL A 59 4.53 -1.85 8.83
C VAL A 59 5.17 -2.16 7.47
N LEU A 60 4.35 -2.14 6.42
CA LEU A 60 4.74 -2.42 5.04
C LEU A 60 4.85 -1.09 4.30
N SER A 61 6.04 -0.82 3.77
CA SER A 61 6.36 0.42 3.06
C SER A 61 5.84 0.39 1.61
N PRO A 62 5.72 1.55 0.93
CA PRO A 62 5.35 1.61 -0.48
C PRO A 62 6.21 0.71 -1.37
N HIS A 63 7.52 0.66 -1.11
CA HIS A 63 8.44 -0.20 -1.86
C HIS A 63 8.16 -1.69 -1.62
N TRP A 64 7.90 -2.09 -0.37
CA TRP A 64 7.53 -3.47 -0.07
C TRP A 64 6.22 -3.87 -0.78
N ILE A 65 5.24 -2.97 -0.79
CA ILE A 65 3.96 -3.19 -1.46
C ILE A 65 4.15 -3.35 -2.97
N ASP A 66 4.99 -2.54 -3.62
CA ASP A 66 5.25 -2.64 -5.07
C ASP A 66 5.88 -4.00 -5.46
N GLU A 67 6.78 -4.53 -4.63
CA GLU A 67 7.44 -5.81 -4.86
C GLU A 67 6.52 -7.03 -4.60
N HIS A 68 5.53 -6.90 -3.71
CA HIS A 68 4.75 -8.02 -3.19
C HIS A 68 3.26 -7.99 -3.51
N ALA A 69 2.71 -6.87 -3.95
CA ALA A 69 1.34 -6.81 -4.41
C ALA A 69 1.20 -7.59 -5.72
N PRO A 70 0.03 -8.20 -5.98
CA PRO A 70 -0.23 -8.77 -7.29
C PRO A 70 -0.05 -7.67 -8.33
N ARG A 71 0.92 -7.85 -9.23
CA ARG A 71 1.18 -6.90 -10.32
C ARG A 71 -0.06 -6.82 -11.19
N SER A 72 -0.92 -5.82 -10.93
CA SER A 72 -1.82 -5.32 -11.95
C SER A 72 -0.93 -4.77 -13.06
N VAL A 73 -1.02 -5.35 -14.25
CA VAL A 73 -0.31 -4.91 -15.45
C VAL A 73 -0.68 -3.45 -15.73
N ALA A 74 0.12 -2.52 -15.21
CA ALA A 74 0.44 -1.20 -15.76
C ALA A 74 1.07 -0.32 -14.67
N ARG A 75 2.39 -0.37 -14.54
CA ARG A 75 3.16 0.79 -14.08
C ARG A 75 4.37 0.91 -15.01
N PRO A 76 4.39 1.86 -15.96
CA PRO A 76 5.61 2.14 -16.69
C PRO A 76 6.59 2.77 -15.70
N VAL A 77 7.66 2.03 -15.42
CA VAL A 77 8.81 2.51 -14.65
C VAL A 77 9.30 3.81 -15.32
N ARG A 78 9.34 4.92 -14.59
CA ARG A 78 10.06 6.12 -15.04
C ARG A 78 11.46 6.05 -14.45
N LEU A 79 12.39 5.65 -15.30
CA LEU A 79 13.82 5.86 -15.13
C LEU A 79 14.05 7.38 -15.11
N SER A 80 14.40 7.96 -13.96
CA SER A 80 14.84 9.36 -13.90
C SER A 80 16.28 9.42 -14.40
N SER A 81 16.50 10.14 -15.51
CA SER A 81 17.82 10.55 -16.02
C SER A 81 18.39 11.72 -15.23
#